data_AF-A0A238Y0T4-F1
#
_entry.id   AF-A0A238Y0T4-F1
#
_cell.length_a   1.000
_cell.length_b   1.000
_cell.length_c   1.000
_cell.angle_alpha   90.00
_cell.angle_beta   90.00
_cell.angle_gamma   90.00
#
_symmetry.space_group_name_H-M   'P 1'
#
loop_
_entity.id
_entity.type
_entity.pdbx_description
1 polymer ?
#
loop_
_entity_poly.entity_id
_entity_poly.type
_entity_poly.pdbx_seq_one_letter_code
_entity_poly.pdbx_strand_id
1 'polypeptide(L)'
;MSQPPNPPVDGSTPPAPQPYGQPAPQPASEAAAQPDGAAWAPPSPPSPPSPPSWAPSWQPPAAPSAPGGPVAGAQAAAPAQPNGKLLLALAALVGLLVGMVGAGLVVTALFAGSAEDIGREIADQVGPAVEEGIVEGSQQAMEDAMEGAMGAFPEDMGFPGGPVPAAEQFPPVPPEDLGPDPVLDDYAQQCFDGALQACDDLLYESPPMSQYETYGATCGGRVKEYTVGSCTELE
;
A
#
# COMPACT_ATOMS: atom_id res chain seq x y z
N MET A 1 -17.34 32.97 -35.71
CA MET A 1 -17.57 33.58 -34.37
C MET A 1 -16.35 34.44 -34.11
N SER A 2 -16.47 35.75 -34.35
CA SER A 2 -15.35 36.69 -34.29
C SER A 2 -15.05 37.06 -32.84
N GLN A 3 -13.81 36.86 -32.42
CA GLN A 3 -13.32 37.19 -31.09
C GLN A 3 -13.23 38.73 -30.97
N PRO A 4 -13.73 39.34 -29.88
CA PRO A 4 -13.61 40.77 -29.68
C PRO A 4 -12.14 41.18 -29.41
N PRO A 5 -11.73 42.40 -29.78
CA PRO A 5 -10.37 42.88 -29.56
C PRO A 5 -10.10 43.12 -28.07
N ASN A 6 -8.90 42.74 -27.62
CA ASN A 6 -8.42 43.00 -26.26
C ASN A 6 -8.29 44.51 -25.97
N PRO A 7 -8.65 44.97 -24.76
CA PRO A 7 -8.45 46.35 -24.37
C PRO A 7 -6.96 46.69 -24.21
N PRO A 8 -6.58 47.97 -24.37
CA PRO A 8 -5.22 48.44 -24.19
C PRO A 8 -4.77 48.28 -22.74
N VAL A 9 -3.54 47.78 -22.56
CA VAL A 9 -2.89 47.62 -21.26
C VAL A 9 -2.42 49.00 -20.80
N ASP A 10 -3.05 49.56 -19.76
CA ASP A 10 -2.61 50.81 -19.14
C ASP A 10 -1.23 50.61 -18.50
N GLY A 11 -0.25 51.38 -18.98
CA GLY A 11 1.16 51.38 -18.55
C GLY A 11 1.36 51.92 -17.14
N SER A 12 0.79 51.24 -16.14
CA SER A 12 1.03 51.53 -14.73
C SER A 12 2.40 50.99 -14.33
N THR A 13 3.37 51.89 -14.23
CA THR A 13 4.71 51.66 -13.67
C THR A 13 4.60 50.88 -12.35
N PRO A 14 5.32 49.76 -12.16
CA PRO A 14 5.30 49.05 -10.89
C PRO A 14 5.84 49.94 -9.76
N PRO A 15 5.22 49.91 -8.56
CA PRO A 15 5.72 50.66 -7.42
C PRO A 15 7.13 50.19 -7.05
N ALA A 16 7.98 51.15 -6.70
CA ALA A 16 9.34 50.87 -6.24
C ALA A 16 9.33 49.89 -5.04
N PRO A 17 10.30 48.97 -4.95
CA PRO A 17 10.40 48.05 -3.82
C PRO A 17 10.58 48.86 -2.53
N GLN A 18 9.65 48.65 -1.59
CA GLN A 18 9.78 49.20 -0.24
C GLN A 18 11.01 48.58 0.42
N PRO A 19 11.87 49.37 1.09
CA PRO A 19 12.97 48.82 1.87
C PRO A 19 12.36 47.97 2.98
N TYR A 20 12.63 46.66 2.94
CA TYR A 20 12.24 45.72 3.97
C TYR A 20 12.63 46.29 5.34
N GLY A 21 11.61 46.52 6.17
CA GLY A 21 11.78 46.98 7.53
C GLY A 21 12.73 46.04 8.27
N GLN A 22 13.75 46.62 8.88
CA GLN A 22 14.59 45.91 9.84
C GLN A 22 13.68 45.30 10.92
N PRO A 23 13.74 43.99 11.18
CA PRO A 23 13.05 43.41 12.31
C PRO A 23 13.54 44.08 13.61
N ALA A 24 12.59 44.45 14.46
CA ALA A 24 12.86 44.98 15.79
C ALA A 24 13.80 44.02 16.56
N PRO A 25 14.73 44.55 17.38
CA PRO A 25 15.59 43.70 18.21
C PRO A 25 14.71 42.85 19.13
N GLN A 26 14.75 41.54 18.93
CA GLN A 26 14.08 40.60 19.81
C GLN A 26 14.65 40.73 21.23
N PRO A 27 13.81 40.66 22.28
CA PRO A 27 14.31 40.62 23.64
C PRO A 27 15.23 39.41 23.77
N ALA A 28 16.43 39.66 24.30
CA ALA A 28 17.44 38.64 24.54
C ALA A 28 16.82 37.51 25.35
N SER A 29 16.52 36.40 24.68
CA SER A 29 16.18 35.15 25.32
C SER A 29 17.37 34.75 26.17
N GLU A 30 17.14 34.63 27.47
CA GLU A 30 18.04 34.03 28.45
C GLU A 30 18.77 32.84 27.81
N ALA A 31 20.09 32.97 27.75
CA ALA A 31 21.00 31.92 27.37
C ALA A 31 20.86 30.77 28.38
N ALA A 32 19.92 29.88 28.11
CA ALA A 32 19.91 28.56 28.71
C ALA A 32 21.21 27.87 28.30
N ALA A 33 22.06 27.62 29.29
CA ALA A 33 23.29 26.86 29.14
C ALA A 33 22.98 25.56 28.36
N GLN A 34 23.56 25.43 27.17
CA GLN A 34 23.52 24.16 26.45
C GLN A 34 24.35 23.14 27.24
N PRO A 35 23.77 22.02 27.70
CA PRO A 35 24.54 20.95 28.28
C PRO A 35 25.45 20.37 27.19
N ASP A 36 26.73 20.22 27.55
CA ASP A 36 27.79 19.67 26.74
C ASP A 36 27.37 18.38 26.02
N GLY A 37 27.45 18.41 24.68
CA GLY A 37 28.02 17.34 23.86
C GLY A 37 27.65 15.89 24.18
N ALA A 38 26.39 15.58 24.47
CA ALA A 38 25.92 14.19 24.39
C ALA A 38 25.90 13.78 22.92
N ALA A 39 26.95 13.10 22.47
CA ALA A 39 26.99 12.43 21.18
C ALA A 39 25.72 11.60 21.03
N TRP A 40 24.88 11.96 20.06
CA TRP A 40 23.73 11.17 19.67
C TRP A 40 24.24 9.80 19.22
N ALA A 41 24.18 8.82 20.12
CA ALA A 41 24.23 7.42 19.75
C ALA A 41 22.87 7.11 19.10
N PRO A 42 22.81 6.62 17.86
CA PRO A 42 21.55 6.18 17.29
C PRO A 42 20.93 5.12 18.22
N PRO A 43 19.61 5.12 18.42
CA PRO A 43 18.96 4.10 19.22
C PRO A 43 19.33 2.73 18.67
N SER A 44 19.77 1.83 19.54
CA SER A 44 20.02 0.44 19.17
C SER A 44 18.79 -0.11 18.45
N PRO A 45 18.93 -0.79 17.31
CA PRO A 45 17.79 -1.38 16.62
C PRO A 45 17.06 -2.31 17.59
N PRO A 46 15.71 -2.34 17.56
CA PRO A 46 14.94 -3.22 18.42
C PRO A 46 15.40 -4.66 18.20
N SER A 47 15.64 -5.39 19.29
CA SER A 47 15.94 -6.81 19.22
C SER A 47 14.83 -7.52 18.44
N PRO A 48 15.16 -8.41 17.49
CA PRO A 48 14.14 -9.15 16.76
C PRO A 48 13.27 -9.93 17.76
N PRO A 49 11.94 -9.99 17.56
CA PRO A 49 11.06 -10.72 18.44
C PRO A 49 11.50 -12.18 18.51
N SER A 50 11.55 -12.72 19.74
CA SER A 50 11.80 -14.15 19.94
C SER A 50 10.79 -14.95 19.12
N PRO A 51 11.23 -15.94 18.32
CA PRO A 51 10.31 -16.74 17.54
C PRO A 51 9.29 -17.41 18.49
N PRO A 52 8.01 -17.48 18.10
CA PRO A 52 6.99 -18.09 18.95
C PRO A 52 7.30 -19.57 19.18
N SER A 53 6.97 -20.08 20.36
CA SER A 53 7.27 -21.47 20.77
C SER A 53 6.60 -22.55 19.93
N TRP A 54 5.61 -22.18 19.11
CA TRP A 54 4.94 -23.05 18.16
C TRP A 54 5.56 -23.04 16.76
N ALA A 55 6.53 -22.17 16.49
CA ALA A 55 7.19 -22.12 15.19
C ALA A 55 7.95 -23.45 14.96
N PRO A 56 7.60 -24.23 13.91
CA PRO A 56 8.29 -25.46 13.61
C PRO A 56 9.75 -25.15 13.32
N SER A 57 10.68 -25.81 14.02
CA SER A 57 12.11 -25.70 13.73
C SER A 57 12.36 -26.28 12.35
N TRP A 58 12.36 -25.41 11.35
CA TRP A 58 12.67 -25.79 9.99
C TRP A 58 14.18 -26.05 9.91
N GLN A 59 14.57 -27.31 10.08
CA GLN A 59 15.89 -27.77 9.69
C GLN A 59 15.93 -27.81 8.15
N PRO A 60 16.80 -27.03 7.48
CA PRO A 60 16.98 -27.19 6.05
C PRO A 60 17.40 -28.64 5.75
N PRO A 61 16.85 -29.27 4.70
CA PRO A 61 17.24 -30.63 4.33
C PRO A 61 18.74 -30.63 4.02
N ALA A 62 19.45 -31.59 4.59
CA ALA A 62 20.87 -31.79 4.33
C ALA A 62 21.12 -31.83 2.82
N ALA A 63 22.07 -31.01 2.35
CA ALA A 63 22.44 -30.97 0.94
C ALA A 63 22.77 -32.38 0.43
N PRO A 64 22.26 -32.78 -0.75
CA PRO A 64 22.53 -34.10 -1.29
C PRO A 64 24.01 -34.22 -1.66
N SER A 65 24.69 -35.17 -1.03
CA SER A 65 26.04 -35.59 -1.38
C SER A 65 26.04 -36.16 -2.81
N ALA A 66 26.69 -35.46 -3.74
CA ALA A 66 26.95 -35.96 -5.10
C ALA A 66 28.18 -36.93 -5.09
N PRO A 67 28.45 -37.68 -6.17
CA PRO A 67 28.10 -39.09 -6.27
C PRO A 67 29.33 -40.00 -6.37
N GLY A 68 29.20 -41.24 -5.89
CA GLY A 68 30.27 -42.24 -6.01
C GLY A 68 29.81 -43.68 -5.81
N GLY A 69 29.43 -44.34 -6.91
CA GLY A 69 29.57 -45.80 -7.07
C GLY A 69 28.40 -46.69 -6.59
N PRO A 70 28.48 -48.01 -6.84
CA PRO A 70 27.82 -48.58 -8.01
C PRO A 70 26.70 -49.61 -7.70
N VAL A 71 25.91 -49.85 -8.74
CA VAL A 71 24.96 -50.95 -9.07
C VAL A 71 24.57 -52.03 -8.04
N ALA A 72 23.28 -52.39 -8.18
CA ALA A 72 22.66 -53.70 -8.04
C ALA A 72 21.93 -54.02 -6.72
N GLY A 73 20.60 -54.17 -6.85
CA GLY A 73 19.74 -54.76 -5.83
C GLY A 73 18.27 -54.57 -6.15
N ALA A 74 17.76 -55.28 -7.16
CA ALA A 74 16.32 -55.42 -7.38
C ALA A 74 15.70 -56.14 -6.16
N GLN A 75 14.99 -55.39 -5.30
CA GLN A 75 14.17 -55.96 -4.24
C GLN A 75 12.75 -56.11 -4.76
N ALA A 76 12.34 -57.38 -4.92
CA ALA A 76 11.00 -57.76 -5.30
C ALA A 76 9.97 -57.25 -4.28
N ALA A 77 8.94 -56.57 -4.80
CA ALA A 77 7.78 -56.13 -4.03
C ALA A 77 7.06 -57.34 -3.42
N ALA A 78 6.88 -57.31 -2.10
CA ALA A 78 6.04 -58.27 -1.40
C ALA A 78 4.55 -57.95 -1.66
N PRO A 79 3.69 -58.96 -1.89
CA PRO A 79 2.26 -58.74 -2.06
C PRO A 79 1.64 -58.30 -0.72
N ALA A 80 1.11 -57.08 -0.69
CA ALA A 80 0.34 -56.56 0.44
C ALA A 80 -0.94 -57.38 0.60
N GLN A 81 -1.11 -58.03 1.74
CA GLN A 81 -2.35 -58.72 2.06
C GLN A 81 -3.47 -57.70 2.39
N PRO A 82 -4.69 -57.90 1.86
CA PRO A 82 -5.83 -57.03 2.14
C PRO A 82 -6.33 -57.27 3.57
N ASN A 83 -5.97 -56.37 4.48
CA ASN A 83 -6.53 -56.34 5.83
C ASN A 83 -7.97 -55.81 5.79
N GLY A 84 -8.96 -56.69 5.96
CA GLY A 84 -10.39 -56.34 6.04
C GLY A 84 -10.74 -55.32 7.14
N LYS A 85 -9.83 -55.06 8.07
CA LYS A 85 -9.95 -53.99 9.08
C LYS A 85 -9.84 -52.58 8.46
N LEU A 86 -9.16 -52.43 7.33
CA LEU A 86 -9.04 -51.14 6.63
C LEU A 86 -10.36 -50.73 5.97
N LEU A 87 -11.14 -51.71 5.46
CA LEU A 87 -12.44 -51.45 4.84
C LEU A 87 -13.48 -50.98 5.86
N LEU A 88 -13.46 -51.54 7.08
CA LEU A 88 -14.34 -51.08 8.16
C LEU A 88 -13.95 -49.67 8.65
N ALA A 89 -12.65 -49.35 8.72
CA ALA A 89 -12.18 -48.02 9.09
C ALA A 89 -12.57 -46.95 8.05
N LEU A 90 -12.44 -47.28 6.76
CA LEU A 90 -12.86 -46.40 5.66
C LEU A 90 -14.38 -46.15 5.65
N ALA A 91 -15.20 -47.20 5.87
CA ALA A 91 -16.64 -47.06 5.92
C ALA A 91 -17.11 -46.15 7.08
N ALA A 92 -16.48 -46.25 8.25
CA ALA A 92 -16.78 -45.39 9.40
C ALA A 92 -16.43 -43.91 9.13
N LEU A 93 -15.30 -43.65 8.48
CA LEU A 93 -14.85 -42.30 8.13
C LEU A 93 -15.78 -41.64 7.09
N VAL A 94 -16.20 -42.39 6.07
CA VAL A 94 -17.17 -41.90 5.07
C VAL A 94 -18.52 -41.61 5.71
N GLY A 95 -19.01 -42.48 6.60
CA GLY A 95 -20.27 -42.23 7.32
C GLY A 95 -20.25 -40.96 8.18
N LEU A 96 -19.11 -40.67 8.82
CA LEU A 96 -18.95 -39.48 9.66
C LEU A 96 -18.92 -38.19 8.83
N LEU A 97 -18.25 -38.20 7.67
CA LEU A 97 -18.25 -37.07 6.74
C LEU A 97 -19.64 -36.80 6.16
N VAL A 98 -20.36 -37.84 5.74
CA VAL A 98 -21.74 -37.69 5.22
C VAL A 98 -22.68 -37.17 6.32
N GLY A 99 -22.52 -37.63 7.57
CA GLY A 99 -23.28 -37.13 8.71
C GLY A 99 -23.03 -35.65 9.01
N MET A 100 -21.78 -35.20 8.98
CA MET A 100 -21.45 -33.78 9.20
C MET A 100 -22.01 -32.87 8.11
N VAL A 101 -21.90 -33.27 6.85
CA VAL A 101 -22.44 -32.49 5.72
C VAL A 101 -23.97 -32.43 5.78
N GLY A 102 -24.62 -33.56 6.11
CA GLY A 102 -26.08 -33.60 6.28
C GLY A 102 -26.57 -32.71 7.43
N ALA A 103 -25.90 -32.75 8.59
CA ALA A 103 -26.25 -31.90 9.73
C ALA A 103 -26.04 -30.41 9.41
N GLY A 104 -24.96 -30.07 8.71
CA GLY A 104 -24.71 -28.71 8.23
C GLY A 104 -25.84 -28.20 7.34
N LEU A 105 -26.25 -28.99 6.34
CA LEU A 105 -27.34 -28.62 5.43
C LEU A 105 -28.69 -28.45 6.14
N VAL A 106 -29.01 -29.27 7.14
CA VAL A 106 -30.25 -29.13 7.92
C VAL A 106 -30.22 -27.86 8.77
N VAL A 107 -29.09 -27.54 9.40
CA VAL A 107 -28.93 -26.29 10.16
C VAL A 107 -29.04 -25.09 9.22
N THR A 108 -28.36 -25.09 8.07
CA THR A 108 -28.46 -24.00 7.08
C THR A 108 -29.89 -23.83 6.57
N ALA A 109 -30.62 -24.91 6.30
CA ALA A 109 -32.02 -24.85 5.86
C ALA A 109 -32.96 -24.30 6.93
N LEU A 110 -32.75 -24.67 8.21
CA LEU A 110 -33.52 -24.11 9.34
C LEU A 110 -33.26 -22.62 9.53
N PHE A 111 -32.01 -22.16 9.40
CA PHE A 111 -31.67 -20.74 9.48
C PHE A 111 -32.15 -19.95 8.26
N ALA A 112 -32.08 -20.51 7.06
CA ALA A 112 -32.60 -19.85 5.86
C ALA A 112 -34.11 -19.60 5.94
N GLY A 113 -34.90 -20.60 6.39
CA GLY A 113 -36.35 -20.44 6.52
C GLY A 113 -36.81 -19.53 7.66
N SER A 114 -35.99 -19.32 8.70
CA SER A 114 -36.31 -18.43 9.83
C SER A 114 -35.82 -17.00 9.65
N ALA A 115 -34.89 -16.76 8.72
CA ALA A 115 -34.39 -15.42 8.42
C ALA A 115 -35.38 -14.57 7.62
N GLU A 116 -36.27 -15.19 6.85
CA GLU A 116 -37.18 -14.50 5.91
C GLU A 116 -38.39 -13.84 6.61
N ASP A 117 -38.84 -14.40 7.74
CA ASP A 117 -39.96 -13.85 8.52
C ASP A 117 -39.52 -12.76 9.50
N ILE A 118 -38.31 -12.87 10.09
CA ILE A 118 -37.78 -11.86 11.00
C ILE A 118 -37.31 -10.61 10.24
N GLY A 119 -36.81 -10.78 9.00
CA GLY A 119 -36.30 -9.67 8.19
C GLY A 119 -37.36 -8.66 7.75
N ARG A 120 -38.59 -9.11 7.44
CA ARG A 120 -39.67 -8.20 7.02
C ARG A 120 -40.19 -7.33 8.16
N GLU A 121 -40.35 -7.90 9.35
CA GLU A 121 -40.81 -7.17 10.54
C GLU A 121 -39.79 -6.09 10.97
N ILE A 122 -38.49 -6.40 10.90
CA ILE A 122 -37.42 -5.44 11.25
C ILE A 122 -37.25 -4.39 10.15
N ALA A 123 -37.35 -4.75 8.86
CA ALA A 123 -37.25 -3.80 7.76
C ALA A 123 -38.37 -2.73 7.79
N ASP A 124 -39.59 -3.12 8.14
CA ASP A 124 -40.73 -2.18 8.22
C ASP A 124 -40.64 -1.21 9.42
N GLN A 125 -39.94 -1.58 10.50
CA GLN A 125 -39.72 -0.69 11.66
C GLN A 125 -38.44 0.14 11.58
N VAL A 126 -37.38 -0.38 10.97
CA VAL A 126 -36.05 0.27 10.94
C VAL A 126 -35.87 1.13 9.68
N GLY A 127 -36.55 0.81 8.57
CA GLY A 127 -36.47 1.56 7.31
C GLY A 127 -36.73 3.07 7.46
N PRO A 128 -37.86 3.50 8.07
CA PRO A 128 -38.16 4.93 8.19
C PRO A 128 -37.24 5.67 9.18
N ALA A 129 -36.73 4.98 10.21
CA ALA A 129 -35.90 5.60 11.25
C ALA A 129 -34.43 5.75 10.86
N VAL A 130 -33.93 4.92 9.93
CA VAL A 130 -32.54 4.97 9.44
C VAL A 130 -32.39 5.94 8.27
N GLU A 131 -33.41 6.07 7.42
CA GLU A 131 -33.37 6.95 6.26
C GLU A 131 -33.40 8.45 6.66
N GLU A 132 -34.18 8.81 7.68
CA GLU A 132 -34.18 10.18 8.25
C GLU A 132 -33.03 10.43 9.24
N GLY A 133 -32.55 9.42 9.97
CA GLY A 133 -31.59 9.63 11.06
C GLY A 133 -30.11 9.55 10.67
N ILE A 134 -29.74 8.65 9.76
CA ILE A 134 -28.32 8.34 9.50
C ILE A 134 -27.76 9.16 8.36
N VAL A 135 -28.53 9.45 7.31
CA VAL A 135 -28.01 10.22 6.16
C VAL A 135 -27.80 11.69 6.55
N GLU A 136 -28.77 12.31 7.21
CA GLU A 136 -28.68 13.72 7.62
C GLU A 136 -27.68 13.91 8.78
N GLY A 137 -27.67 13.00 9.76
CA GLY A 137 -26.72 13.03 10.86
C GLY A 137 -25.28 12.73 10.46
N SER A 138 -25.04 11.84 9.48
CA SER A 138 -23.68 11.53 9.02
C SER A 138 -23.10 12.62 8.12
N GLN A 139 -23.92 13.27 7.30
CA GLN A 139 -23.46 14.38 6.46
C GLN A 139 -23.07 15.58 7.34
N GLN A 140 -23.92 15.92 8.32
CA GLN A 140 -23.64 17.03 9.23
C GLN A 140 -22.48 16.73 10.19
N ALA A 141 -22.36 15.49 10.69
CA ALA A 141 -21.21 15.09 11.49
C ALA A 141 -19.90 15.04 10.68
N MET A 142 -19.96 14.73 9.38
CA MET A 142 -18.79 14.75 8.50
C MET A 142 -18.40 16.19 8.13
N GLU A 143 -19.37 17.08 7.91
CA GLU A 143 -19.13 18.51 7.73
C GLU A 143 -18.54 19.13 9.01
N ASP A 144 -19.12 18.90 10.19
CA ASP A 144 -18.59 19.38 11.47
C ASP A 144 -17.22 18.78 11.79
N ALA A 145 -16.98 17.50 11.44
CA ALA A 145 -15.67 16.87 11.63
C ALA A 145 -14.63 17.41 10.64
N MET A 146 -15.01 17.73 9.41
CA MET A 146 -14.11 18.31 8.41
C MET A 146 -13.82 19.79 8.71
N GLU A 147 -14.83 20.56 9.11
CA GLU A 147 -14.69 21.96 9.54
C GLU A 147 -13.94 22.05 10.88
N GLY A 148 -14.20 21.13 11.81
CA GLY A 148 -13.44 20.99 13.05
C GLY A 148 -12.01 20.51 12.84
N ALA A 149 -11.77 19.59 11.91
CA ALA A 149 -10.42 19.16 11.54
C ALA A 149 -9.67 20.30 10.86
N MET A 150 -10.24 20.94 9.83
CA MET A 150 -9.59 22.05 9.13
C MET A 150 -9.42 23.31 10.01
N GLY A 151 -10.33 23.55 10.96
CA GLY A 151 -10.25 24.68 11.89
C GLY A 151 -9.39 24.44 13.13
N ALA A 152 -9.08 23.19 13.48
CA ALA A 152 -8.22 22.85 14.62
C ALA A 152 -6.73 22.77 14.25
N PHE A 153 -6.38 22.78 12.97
CA PHE A 153 -5.01 23.08 12.56
C PHE A 153 -4.83 24.60 12.59
N PRO A 154 -3.98 25.14 13.48
CA PRO A 154 -3.68 26.57 13.44
C PRO A 154 -3.19 26.90 12.04
N GLU A 155 -3.65 28.04 11.48
CA GLU A 155 -3.25 28.58 10.18
C GLU A 155 -1.71 28.78 10.05
N ASP A 156 -0.97 28.60 11.15
CA ASP A 156 0.49 28.65 11.27
C ASP A 156 1.19 27.27 11.15
N MET A 157 0.44 26.15 11.20
CA MET A 157 0.89 24.86 10.65
C MET A 157 0.44 24.73 9.20
N GLY A 158 0.64 25.82 8.43
CA GLY A 158 0.50 25.78 6.99
C GLY A 158 1.26 24.57 6.46
N PHE A 159 0.53 23.59 5.91
CA PHE A 159 1.05 22.89 4.76
C PHE A 159 1.53 24.00 3.84
N PRO A 160 2.84 24.13 3.57
CA PRO A 160 3.34 25.24 2.81
C PRO A 160 2.83 25.09 1.38
N GLY A 161 1.58 25.51 1.13
CA GLY A 161 0.95 25.69 -0.17
C GLY A 161 1.54 26.87 -0.91
N GLY A 162 2.80 27.22 -0.61
CA GLY A 162 3.65 27.85 -1.59
C GLY A 162 3.71 26.93 -2.83
N PRO A 163 3.97 27.50 -4.01
CA PRO A 163 4.16 26.69 -5.21
C PRO A 163 5.19 25.60 -4.87
N VAL A 164 4.77 24.33 -4.93
CA VAL A 164 5.71 23.22 -4.83
C VAL A 164 6.80 23.51 -5.85
N PRO A 165 8.07 23.65 -5.41
CA PRO A 165 9.13 23.94 -6.35
C PRO A 165 9.12 22.83 -7.39
N ALA A 166 9.13 23.21 -8.67
CA ALA A 166 9.19 22.24 -9.76
C ALA A 166 10.30 21.23 -9.45
N ALA A 167 9.99 19.94 -9.54
CA ALA A 167 10.94 18.89 -9.24
C ALA A 167 12.21 19.10 -10.06
N GLU A 168 13.38 19.01 -9.40
CA GLU A 168 14.67 19.08 -10.08
C GLU A 168 14.76 17.91 -11.07
N GLN A 169 14.89 18.22 -12.36
CA GLN A 169 15.00 17.21 -13.41
C GLN A 169 16.47 16.90 -13.76
N PHE A 170 16.74 15.62 -14.00
CA PHE A 170 18.03 15.08 -14.42
C PHE A 170 17.88 14.38 -15.79
N PRO A 171 18.98 14.18 -16.54
CA PRO A 171 18.96 13.34 -17.73
C PRO A 171 18.48 11.92 -17.40
N PRO A 172 17.84 11.22 -18.35
CA PRO A 172 17.38 9.85 -18.11
C PRO A 172 18.56 8.91 -17.91
N VAL A 173 18.35 7.92 -17.05
CA VAL A 173 19.34 6.86 -16.76
C VAL A 173 18.91 5.60 -17.52
N PRO A 174 19.78 4.96 -18.31
CA PRO A 174 19.44 3.71 -18.98
C PRO A 174 18.96 2.63 -18.00
N PRO A 175 17.96 1.80 -18.37
CA PRO A 175 17.50 0.71 -17.52
C PRO A 175 18.54 -0.41 -17.51
N GLU A 176 19.20 -0.62 -16.36
CA GLU A 176 20.21 -1.67 -16.15
C GLU A 176 19.81 -2.53 -14.95
N ASP A 177 19.92 -3.87 -15.09
CA ASP A 177 19.72 -4.85 -14.01
C ASP A 177 18.39 -4.71 -13.22
N LEU A 178 17.29 -4.33 -13.89
CA LEU A 178 15.98 -4.11 -13.24
C LEU A 178 15.25 -5.42 -12.88
N GLY A 179 15.49 -6.49 -13.65
CA GLY A 179 14.88 -7.79 -13.42
C GLY A 179 14.85 -8.66 -14.67
N PRO A 180 14.11 -9.78 -14.63
CA PRO A 180 14.04 -10.73 -15.73
C PRO A 180 12.74 -10.64 -16.56
N ASP A 181 11.87 -9.66 -16.31
CA ASP A 181 10.55 -9.58 -16.96
C ASP A 181 10.62 -8.75 -18.26
N PRO A 182 10.50 -9.38 -19.44
CA PRO A 182 10.67 -8.69 -20.71
C PRO A 182 9.55 -7.68 -21.00
N VAL A 183 8.38 -7.80 -20.37
CA VAL A 183 7.28 -6.82 -20.54
C VAL A 183 7.61 -5.56 -19.75
N LEU A 184 8.10 -5.70 -18.52
CA LEU A 184 8.53 -4.56 -17.71
C LEU A 184 9.81 -3.91 -18.27
N ASP A 185 10.71 -4.70 -18.87
CA ASP A 185 11.87 -4.16 -19.59
C ASP A 185 11.46 -3.26 -20.76
N ASP A 186 10.40 -3.63 -21.49
CA ASP A 186 9.88 -2.82 -22.59
C ASP A 186 9.30 -1.49 -22.09
N TYR A 187 8.52 -1.49 -20.99
CA TYR A 187 8.08 -0.25 -20.36
C TYR A 187 9.24 0.61 -19.86
N ALA A 188 10.26 0.00 -19.26
CA ALA A 188 11.45 0.72 -18.80
C ALA A 188 12.21 1.37 -19.96
N GLN A 189 12.33 0.68 -21.10
CA GLN A 189 12.94 1.23 -22.30
C GLN A 189 12.11 2.39 -22.88
N GLN A 190 10.79 2.25 -22.98
CA GLN A 190 9.91 3.33 -23.43
C GLN A 190 9.96 4.55 -22.50
N CYS A 191 10.01 4.32 -21.18
CA CYS A 191 10.18 5.35 -20.17
C CYS A 191 11.51 6.12 -20.37
N PHE A 192 12.61 5.39 -20.58
CA PHE A 192 13.92 5.97 -20.90
C PHE A 192 13.88 6.83 -22.17
N ASP A 193 13.22 6.33 -23.21
CA ASP A 193 13.05 7.00 -24.51
C ASP A 193 12.15 8.26 -24.44
N GLY A 194 11.48 8.48 -23.30
CA GLY A 194 10.73 9.70 -23.00
C GLY A 194 9.22 9.55 -23.02
N ALA A 195 8.68 8.34 -23.18
CA ALA A 195 7.25 8.10 -23.01
C ALA A 195 6.91 8.06 -21.51
N LEU A 196 6.60 9.22 -20.92
CA LEU A 196 6.43 9.34 -19.47
C LEU A 196 5.23 8.52 -18.93
N GLN A 197 4.21 8.29 -19.75
CA GLN A 197 3.13 7.36 -19.43
C GLN A 197 3.65 5.92 -19.20
N ALA A 198 4.68 5.48 -19.94
CA ALA A 198 5.26 4.16 -19.72
C ALA A 198 6.03 4.07 -18.39
N CYS A 199 6.52 5.19 -17.85
CA CYS A 199 7.09 5.21 -16.49
C CYS A 199 6.00 5.01 -15.42
N ASP A 200 4.84 5.65 -15.60
CA ASP A 200 3.69 5.50 -14.71
C ASP A 200 3.12 4.07 -14.78
N ASP A 201 2.99 3.51 -15.98
CA ASP A 201 2.56 2.12 -16.20
C ASP A 201 3.57 1.13 -15.58
N LEU A 202 4.88 1.35 -15.75
CA LEU A 202 5.93 0.53 -15.13
C LEU A 202 5.81 0.54 -13.61
N LEU A 203 5.62 1.71 -12.99
CA LEU A 203 5.45 1.84 -11.55
C LEU A 203 4.26 1.02 -11.06
N TYR A 204 3.11 1.11 -11.75
CA TYR A 204 1.88 0.43 -11.35
C TYR A 204 1.90 -1.09 -11.53
N GLU A 205 2.48 -1.57 -12.64
CA GLU A 205 2.52 -3.01 -12.97
C GLU A 205 3.68 -3.75 -12.29
N SER A 206 4.67 -3.02 -11.77
CA SER A 206 5.83 -3.60 -11.11
C SER A 206 5.47 -4.32 -9.80
N PRO A 207 6.18 -5.41 -9.45
CA PRO A 207 6.07 -5.99 -8.12
C PRO A 207 6.52 -4.99 -7.04
N PRO A 208 5.89 -4.97 -5.86
CA PRO A 208 6.28 -4.07 -4.79
C PRO A 208 7.70 -4.35 -4.31
N MET A 209 8.43 -3.30 -4.00
CA MET A 209 9.85 -3.22 -3.67
C MET A 209 10.78 -3.81 -4.74
N SER A 210 10.37 -3.80 -6.01
CA SER A 210 11.23 -4.21 -7.12
C SER A 210 12.05 -3.06 -7.68
N GLN A 211 13.15 -3.38 -8.38
CA GLN A 211 13.95 -2.35 -9.07
C GLN A 211 13.15 -1.67 -10.20
N TYR A 212 12.18 -2.37 -10.80
CA TYR A 212 11.24 -1.77 -11.75
C TYR A 212 10.39 -0.67 -11.09
N GLU A 213 9.87 -0.92 -9.88
CA GLU A 213 9.07 0.06 -9.12
C GLU A 213 9.91 1.30 -8.83
N THR A 214 11.11 1.12 -8.27
CA THR A 214 12.02 2.23 -7.97
C THR A 214 12.42 3.00 -9.22
N TYR A 215 12.65 2.31 -10.35
CA TYR A 215 12.97 2.98 -11.62
C TYR A 215 11.79 3.78 -12.16
N GLY A 216 10.57 3.23 -12.12
CA GLY A 216 9.32 3.92 -12.49
C GLY A 216 9.06 5.14 -11.61
N ALA A 217 9.22 5.02 -10.28
CA ALA A 217 9.01 6.10 -9.31
C ALA A 217 10.01 7.27 -9.44
N THR A 218 11.10 7.08 -10.18
CA THR A 218 12.08 8.14 -10.52
C THR A 218 11.88 8.70 -11.93
N CYS A 219 10.83 8.27 -12.63
CA CYS A 219 10.54 8.63 -14.02
C CYS A 219 11.71 8.36 -14.97
N GLY A 220 12.33 7.17 -14.82
CA GLY A 220 13.51 6.78 -15.59
C GLY A 220 14.78 7.51 -15.15
N GLY A 221 14.88 7.81 -13.85
CA GLY A 221 16.00 8.56 -13.25
C GLY A 221 15.97 10.08 -13.46
N ARG A 222 14.87 10.62 -13.99
CA ARG A 222 14.71 12.07 -14.22
C ARG A 222 14.48 12.85 -12.94
N VAL A 223 13.88 12.25 -11.93
CA VAL A 223 13.59 12.90 -10.65
C VAL A 223 13.94 11.98 -9.49
N LYS A 224 13.99 12.52 -8.27
CA LYS A 224 14.13 11.70 -7.07
C LYS A 224 12.80 10.97 -6.82
N GLU A 225 12.88 9.78 -6.22
CA GLU A 225 11.72 8.95 -5.90
C GLU A 225 10.65 9.75 -5.14
N TYR A 226 9.39 9.66 -5.60
CA TYR A 226 8.22 10.32 -5.01
C TYR A 226 8.26 11.86 -4.93
N THR A 227 9.10 12.51 -5.73
CA THR A 227 9.07 13.98 -5.81
C THR A 227 7.96 14.54 -6.70
N VAL A 228 7.37 13.69 -7.54
CA VAL A 228 6.21 14.00 -8.40
C VAL A 228 5.09 12.99 -8.15
N GLY A 229 3.85 13.41 -8.40
CA GLY A 229 2.68 12.53 -8.24
C GLY A 229 2.52 11.56 -9.40
N SER A 230 2.81 12.02 -10.62
CA SER A 230 2.95 11.17 -11.81
C SER A 230 4.10 11.68 -12.69
N CYS A 231 4.71 10.78 -13.45
CA CYS A 231 5.76 11.13 -14.38
C CYS A 231 5.24 11.99 -15.54
N THR A 232 3.99 11.79 -15.94
CA THR A 232 3.29 12.60 -16.95
C THR A 232 3.13 14.08 -16.59
N GLU A 233 3.29 14.48 -15.31
CA GLU A 233 3.32 15.91 -14.92
C GLU A 233 4.61 16.63 -15.37
N LEU A 234 5.61 15.91 -15.85
CA LEU A 234 6.89 16.48 -16.31
C LEU A 234 6.92 16.85 -17.81
N GLU A 235 5.83 16.62 -18.56
CA GLU A 235 5.70 16.94 -20.00
C GLU A 235 5.67 18.45 -20.32
#